data_AF-A0A956RDK9-F1
#
_entry.id   AF-A0A956RDK9-F1
#
_cell.length_a   1.000
_cell.length_b   1.000
_cell.length_c   1.000
_cell.angle_alpha   90.00
_cell.angle_beta   90.00
_cell.angle_gamma   90.00
#
_symmetry.space_group_name_H-M   'P 1'
#
loop_
_entity.id
_entity.type
_entity.pdbx_description
1 polymer ?
#
loop_
_entity_poly.entity_id
_entity_poly.type
_entity_poly.pdbx_seq_one_letter_code
_entity_poly.pdbx_strand_id
1 'polypeptide(L)'
;QHRRTGAPPVLEARRPARGLAGHVVLYGHYDTVGANARRWSSDPDRVCERDGRLFARGIADNKGPLAARLWALTTIERAPALTWLIQGEEETGSVWSREVLGRLVPDIAADLWIDETGYHDHDTGALRLLARVIGAGADVSLAPDAVLAELLDGLRILAASAGVATRAEQRGLNKSVVAGGCPFNHSLPPGARYLALGVNDSHARIHAHDESLPPWAFELHRDQLALVFDSVGRAREAAA
;
A
#
# COMPACT_ATOMS: atom_id res chain seq x y z
N GLN A 1 -11.74 -15.89 -2.55
CA GLN A 1 -10.92 -15.82 -3.78
C GLN A 1 -11.83 -15.78 -4.98
N HIS A 2 -11.54 -14.90 -5.93
CA HIS A 2 -12.32 -14.66 -7.15
C HIS A 2 -11.53 -15.17 -8.35
N ARG A 3 -12.01 -16.25 -8.97
CA ARG A 3 -11.27 -17.01 -10.00
C ARG A 3 -11.95 -16.90 -11.37
N ARG A 4 -11.12 -16.90 -12.42
CA ARG A 4 -11.53 -17.10 -13.82
C ARG A 4 -10.47 -17.98 -14.49
N THR A 5 -10.89 -18.91 -15.34
CA THR A 5 -9.96 -19.76 -16.11
C THR A 5 -9.01 -18.88 -16.92
N GLY A 6 -7.70 -19.14 -16.84
CA GLY A 6 -6.67 -18.38 -17.55
C GLY A 6 -6.31 -17.03 -16.92
N ALA A 7 -6.84 -16.68 -15.75
CA ALA A 7 -6.49 -15.47 -15.01
C ALA A 7 -6.00 -15.81 -13.59
N PRO A 8 -4.93 -15.15 -13.09
CA PRO A 8 -4.55 -15.20 -11.68
C PRO A 8 -5.73 -14.76 -10.78
N PRO A 9 -5.97 -15.42 -9.64
CA PRO A 9 -7.08 -15.06 -8.75
C PRO A 9 -6.90 -13.68 -8.09
N VAL A 10 -8.01 -13.00 -7.85
CA VAL A 10 -8.05 -11.92 -6.84
C VAL A 10 -8.37 -12.55 -5.49
N LEU A 11 -7.53 -12.29 -4.50
CA LEU A 11 -7.69 -12.73 -3.13
C LEU A 11 -8.41 -11.65 -2.33
N GLU A 12 -9.35 -12.08 -1.49
CA GLU A 12 -10.07 -11.24 -0.56
C GLU A 12 -10.03 -11.94 0.80
N ALA A 13 -9.54 -11.23 1.80
CA ALA A 13 -9.55 -11.67 3.19
C ALA A 13 -10.25 -10.60 4.04
N ARG A 14 -11.14 -11.04 4.93
CA ARG A 14 -11.83 -10.15 5.87
C ARG A 14 -11.53 -10.56 7.29
N ARG A 15 -11.34 -9.58 8.16
CA ARG A 15 -11.14 -9.77 9.59
C ARG A 15 -12.02 -8.79 10.36
N PRO A 16 -12.77 -9.23 11.38
CA PRO A 16 -13.51 -8.31 12.23
C PRO A 16 -12.56 -7.39 13.00
N ALA A 17 -13.11 -6.31 13.55
CA ALA A 17 -12.37 -5.40 14.42
C ALA A 17 -11.80 -6.12 15.65
N ARG A 18 -10.65 -5.64 16.10
CA ARG A 18 -9.96 -6.06 17.32
C ARG A 18 -9.70 -4.84 18.19
N GLY A 19 -10.70 -4.46 18.99
CA GLY A 19 -10.57 -3.39 19.99
C GLY A 19 -10.47 -1.96 19.44
N LEU A 20 -10.70 -1.71 18.15
CA LEU A 20 -10.84 -0.36 17.57
C LEU A 20 -12.05 -0.32 16.64
N ALA A 21 -12.79 0.78 16.67
CA ALA A 21 -13.90 1.01 15.74
C ALA A 21 -13.41 1.29 14.31
N GLY A 22 -14.32 1.20 13.34
CA GLY A 22 -14.06 1.53 11.93
C GLY A 22 -13.56 0.36 11.09
N HIS A 23 -13.25 0.66 9.83
CA HIS A 23 -12.86 -0.30 8.80
C HIS A 23 -11.77 0.25 7.87
N VAL A 24 -10.69 -0.50 7.71
CA VAL A 24 -9.60 -0.21 6.77
C VAL A 24 -9.56 -1.25 5.66
N VAL A 25 -9.40 -0.77 4.43
CA VAL A 25 -9.13 -1.65 3.27
C VAL A 25 -7.65 -1.57 2.92
N LEU A 26 -7.00 -2.73 2.83
CA LEU A 26 -5.64 -2.88 2.35
C LEU A 26 -5.68 -3.41 0.91
N TYR A 27 -4.91 -2.80 0.03
CA TYR A 27 -4.69 -3.25 -1.34
C TYR A 27 -3.26 -3.73 -1.56
N GLY A 28 -3.06 -4.59 -2.54
CA GLY A 28 -1.77 -5.17 -2.90
C GLY A 28 -1.84 -6.02 -4.16
N HIS A 29 -0.67 -6.43 -4.62
CA HIS A 29 -0.54 -7.47 -5.63
C HIS A 29 0.58 -8.47 -5.29
N TYR A 30 0.57 -9.63 -5.96
CA TYR A 30 1.55 -10.71 -5.75
C TYR A 30 2.32 -11.10 -7.01
N ASP A 31 1.89 -10.65 -8.19
CA ASP A 31 2.64 -10.82 -9.43
C ASP A 31 3.85 -9.88 -9.47
N THR A 32 4.81 -10.22 -10.32
CA THR A 32 6.07 -9.48 -10.47
C THR A 32 6.46 -9.46 -11.95
N VAL A 33 7.14 -8.41 -12.39
CA VAL A 33 7.81 -8.43 -13.70
C VAL A 33 8.90 -9.51 -13.77
N GLY A 34 9.25 -9.92 -14.99
CA GLY A 34 10.38 -10.84 -15.22
C GLY A 34 11.74 -10.27 -14.76
N ALA A 35 12.69 -11.17 -14.49
CA ALA A 35 14.07 -10.82 -14.15
C ALA A 35 15.06 -11.50 -15.11
N ASN A 36 16.03 -10.73 -15.61
CA ASN A 36 17.17 -11.29 -16.34
C ASN A 36 18.32 -11.56 -15.37
N ALA A 37 18.45 -12.80 -14.90
CA ALA A 37 19.44 -13.21 -13.90
C ALA A 37 20.89 -12.81 -14.24
N ARG A 38 21.25 -12.67 -15.52
CA ARG A 38 22.62 -12.26 -15.94
C ARG A 38 22.98 -10.82 -15.56
N ARG A 39 21.97 -9.99 -15.26
CA ARG A 39 22.15 -8.59 -14.88
C ARG A 39 22.00 -8.35 -13.38
N TRP A 40 21.77 -9.40 -12.60
CA TRP A 40 21.63 -9.34 -11.16
C TRP A 40 22.92 -9.79 -10.48
N SER A 41 23.21 -9.20 -9.33
CA SER A 41 24.37 -9.55 -8.51
C SER A 41 24.12 -10.80 -7.65
N SER A 42 22.87 -11.23 -7.52
CA SER A 42 22.43 -12.45 -6.83
C SER A 42 21.23 -13.07 -7.57
N ASP A 43 20.88 -14.31 -7.25
CA ASP A 43 19.69 -14.97 -7.82
C ASP A 43 18.43 -14.11 -7.55
N PRO A 44 17.71 -13.61 -8.59
CA PRO A 44 16.55 -12.75 -8.39
C PRO A 44 15.36 -13.46 -7.72
N ASP A 45 15.29 -14.79 -7.78
CA ASP A 45 14.18 -15.56 -7.22
C ASP A 45 14.42 -15.98 -5.75
N ARG A 46 15.58 -15.60 -5.18
CA ARG A 46 15.94 -15.89 -3.79
C ARG A 46 16.30 -14.61 -3.06
N VAL A 47 15.77 -14.45 -1.85
CA VAL A 47 16.17 -13.34 -0.98
C VAL A 47 17.65 -13.50 -0.61
N CYS A 48 18.43 -12.47 -0.93
CA CYS A 48 19.83 -12.37 -0.57
C CYS A 48 20.05 -11.11 0.27
N GLU A 49 20.62 -11.25 1.46
CA GLU A 49 21.06 -10.11 2.25
C GLU A 49 22.48 -9.71 1.86
N ARG A 50 22.68 -8.43 1.56
CA ARG A 50 23.99 -7.85 1.21
C ARG A 50 24.01 -6.37 1.57
N ASP A 51 25.11 -5.86 2.10
CA ASP A 51 25.29 -4.44 2.43
C ASP A 51 24.12 -3.83 3.25
N GLY A 52 23.56 -4.62 4.18
CA GLY A 52 22.43 -4.21 5.03
C GLY A 52 21.08 -4.10 4.31
N ARG A 53 20.92 -4.72 3.14
CA ARG A 53 19.70 -4.72 2.33
C ARG A 53 19.29 -6.12 1.91
N LEU A 54 17.99 -6.30 1.70
CA LEU A 54 17.41 -7.53 1.15
C LEU A 54 17.20 -7.35 -0.34
N PHE A 55 17.75 -8.23 -1.16
CA PHE A 55 17.63 -8.22 -2.62
C PHE A 55 16.80 -9.41 -3.11
N ALA A 56 15.82 -9.16 -3.96
CA ALA A 56 15.09 -10.14 -4.77
C ALA A 56 14.15 -9.42 -5.75
N ARG A 57 13.72 -10.09 -6.82
CA ARG A 57 12.66 -9.55 -7.70
C ARG A 57 11.34 -9.48 -6.94
N GLY A 58 10.71 -8.31 -7.02
CA GLY A 58 9.42 -8.00 -6.43
C GLY A 58 9.50 -7.82 -4.93
N ILE A 59 10.70 -7.68 -4.36
CA ILE A 59 10.85 -7.41 -2.93
C ILE A 59 10.31 -6.03 -2.58
N ALA A 60 10.48 -5.01 -3.42
CA ALA A 60 9.91 -3.68 -3.23
C ALA A 60 8.54 -3.52 -3.92
N ASP A 61 8.23 -4.35 -4.93
CA ASP A 61 6.96 -4.31 -5.67
C ASP A 61 6.48 -5.72 -6.05
N ASN A 62 5.72 -6.43 -5.22
CA ASN A 62 5.16 -5.99 -3.93
C ASN A 62 5.18 -7.09 -2.84
N LYS A 63 6.06 -8.08 -2.97
CA LYS A 63 6.16 -9.18 -2.00
C LYS A 63 6.70 -8.71 -0.64
N GLY A 64 7.62 -7.76 -0.60
CA GLY A 64 8.13 -7.21 0.66
C GLY A 64 7.11 -6.36 1.41
N PRO A 65 6.41 -5.39 0.80
CA PRO A 65 5.33 -4.69 1.50
C PRO A 65 4.19 -5.61 1.92
N LEU A 66 3.86 -6.64 1.12
CA LEU A 66 2.92 -7.68 1.53
C LEU A 66 3.40 -8.43 2.79
N ALA A 67 4.66 -8.86 2.81
CA ALA A 67 5.27 -9.52 3.97
C ALA A 67 5.33 -8.60 5.19
N ALA A 68 5.68 -7.32 5.00
CA ALA A 68 5.76 -6.31 6.05
C ALA A 68 4.40 -6.08 6.71
N ARG A 69 3.32 -6.02 5.92
CA ARG A 69 1.96 -5.91 6.44
C ARG A 69 1.52 -7.15 7.19
N LEU A 70 1.81 -8.35 6.66
CA LEU A 70 1.50 -9.59 7.37
C LEU A 70 2.20 -9.62 8.74
N TRP A 71 3.49 -9.28 8.78
CA TRP A 71 4.27 -9.20 10.02
C TRP A 71 3.76 -8.10 10.97
N ALA A 72 3.44 -6.91 10.47
CA ALA A 72 2.85 -5.85 11.29
C ALA A 72 1.51 -6.30 11.90
N LEU A 73 0.68 -7.01 11.13
CA LEU A 73 -0.62 -7.50 11.61
C LEU A 73 -0.53 -8.61 12.67
N THR A 74 0.61 -9.31 12.77
CA THR A 74 0.87 -10.28 13.85
C THR A 74 1.37 -9.63 15.14
N THR A 75 1.88 -8.40 15.06
CA THR A 75 2.47 -7.67 16.20
C THR A 75 1.57 -6.58 16.75
N ILE A 76 0.73 -5.95 15.92
CA ILE A 76 -0.20 -4.92 16.35
C ILE A 76 -1.38 -5.55 17.10
N GLU A 77 -1.60 -5.18 18.36
CA GLU A 77 -2.62 -5.80 19.22
C GLU A 77 -4.05 -5.35 18.92
N ARG A 78 -4.24 -4.09 18.51
CA ARG A 78 -5.56 -3.52 18.24
C ARG A 78 -5.67 -3.05 16.80
N ALA A 79 -6.80 -3.30 16.16
CA ALA A 79 -7.04 -2.91 14.78
C ALA A 79 -8.54 -2.68 14.52
N PRO A 80 -8.92 -1.79 13.59
CA PRO A 80 -10.26 -1.74 13.03
C PRO A 80 -10.59 -3.05 12.29
N ALA A 81 -11.83 -3.19 11.81
CA ALA A 81 -12.14 -4.23 10.84
C ALA A 81 -11.22 -4.07 9.62
N LEU A 82 -10.84 -5.18 8.99
CA LEU A 82 -9.97 -5.17 7.81
C LEU A 82 -10.59 -5.94 6.67
N THR A 83 -10.47 -5.38 5.46
CA THR A 83 -10.57 -6.12 4.20
C THR A 83 -9.24 -6.01 3.47
N TRP A 84 -8.66 -7.13 3.04
CA TRP A 84 -7.44 -7.14 2.24
C TRP A 84 -7.75 -7.70 0.86
N LEU A 85 -7.54 -6.86 -0.16
CA LEU A 85 -7.69 -7.20 -1.57
C LEU A 85 -6.28 -7.36 -2.18
N ILE A 86 -5.99 -8.52 -2.77
CA ILE A 86 -4.69 -8.80 -3.38
C ILE A 86 -4.91 -9.34 -4.79
N GLN A 87 -4.33 -8.70 -5.81
CA GLN A 87 -4.42 -9.16 -7.19
C GLN A 87 -3.14 -9.82 -7.71
N GLY A 88 -3.24 -10.50 -8.85
CA GLY A 88 -2.10 -11.16 -9.50
C GLY A 88 -1.85 -10.74 -10.94
N GLU A 89 -2.32 -9.55 -11.32
CA GLU A 89 -2.22 -9.04 -12.70
C GLU A 89 -1.83 -7.54 -12.72
N GLU A 90 -1.26 -7.00 -11.65
CA GLU A 90 -0.89 -5.58 -11.59
C GLU A 90 0.10 -5.22 -12.71
N GLU A 91 1.14 -6.04 -12.83
CA GLU A 91 2.27 -5.87 -13.75
C GLU A 91 1.92 -6.24 -15.20
N THR A 92 0.71 -6.75 -15.42
CA THR A 92 0.22 -7.24 -16.73
C THR A 92 -1.10 -6.59 -17.16
N GLY A 93 -1.51 -5.50 -16.49
CA GLY A 93 -2.63 -4.65 -16.92
C GLY A 93 -3.98 -4.94 -16.27
N SER A 94 -4.06 -5.92 -15.37
CA SER A 94 -5.16 -6.09 -14.41
C SER A 94 -6.55 -6.30 -15.02
N VAL A 95 -6.64 -7.05 -16.11
CA VAL A 95 -7.89 -7.23 -16.87
C VAL A 95 -8.98 -7.92 -16.03
N TRP A 96 -8.67 -9.05 -15.39
CA TRP A 96 -9.62 -9.74 -14.51
C TRP A 96 -9.86 -8.94 -13.23
N SER A 97 -8.79 -8.40 -12.65
CA SER A 97 -8.87 -7.63 -11.42
C SER A 97 -9.72 -6.38 -11.56
N ARG A 98 -9.74 -5.73 -12.73
CA ARG A 98 -10.62 -4.59 -12.99
C ARG A 98 -12.09 -4.97 -12.89
N GLU A 99 -12.45 -6.13 -13.44
CA GLU A 99 -13.82 -6.64 -13.34
C GLU A 99 -14.19 -6.99 -11.89
N VAL A 100 -13.29 -7.62 -11.15
CA VAL A 100 -13.53 -8.01 -9.75
C VAL A 100 -13.59 -6.80 -8.83
N LEU A 101 -12.58 -5.92 -8.87
CA LEU A 101 -12.48 -4.76 -7.99
C LEU A 101 -13.58 -3.74 -8.29
N GLY A 102 -13.98 -3.58 -9.55
CA GLY A 102 -15.10 -2.72 -9.93
C GLY A 102 -16.45 -3.18 -9.36
N ARG A 103 -16.58 -4.45 -8.96
CA ARG A 103 -17.74 -4.95 -8.20
C ARG A 103 -17.54 -4.89 -6.69
N LEU A 104 -16.38 -5.32 -6.21
CA LEU A 104 -16.12 -5.45 -4.77
C LEU A 104 -15.96 -4.12 -4.06
N VAL A 105 -15.19 -3.20 -4.63
CA VAL A 105 -14.79 -1.95 -3.96
C VAL A 105 -16.00 -1.05 -3.66
N PRO A 106 -16.95 -0.84 -4.58
CA PRO A 106 -18.13 -0.02 -4.28
C PRO A 106 -19.01 -0.57 -3.14
N ASP A 107 -19.03 -1.88 -2.93
CA ASP A 107 -19.84 -2.54 -1.89
C ASP A 107 -19.18 -2.56 -0.50
N ILE A 108 -17.92 -2.09 -0.40
CA ILE A 108 -17.18 -2.06 0.86
C ILE A 108 -17.30 -0.66 1.49
N ALA A 109 -18.03 -0.56 2.60
CA ALA A 109 -18.02 0.63 3.44
C ALA A 109 -16.75 0.65 4.30
N ALA A 110 -15.79 1.52 4.00
CA ALA A 110 -14.53 1.67 4.72
C ALA A 110 -14.20 3.13 5.03
N ASP A 111 -13.49 3.35 6.14
CA ASP A 111 -13.10 4.67 6.63
C ASP A 111 -11.77 5.15 6.03
N LEU A 112 -10.91 4.20 5.62
CA LEU A 112 -9.63 4.48 4.96
C LEU A 112 -9.22 3.34 4.02
N TRP A 113 -8.69 3.72 2.86
CA TRP A 113 -8.20 2.83 1.81
C TRP A 113 -6.69 2.98 1.68
N ILE A 114 -5.95 1.89 1.86
CA ILE A 114 -4.48 1.89 1.89
C ILE A 114 -3.91 1.08 0.74
N ASP A 115 -3.07 1.74 -0.04
CA ASP A 115 -2.33 1.18 -1.16
C ASP A 115 -0.93 0.70 -0.70
N GLU A 116 -0.41 -0.40 -1.27
CA GLU A 116 0.81 -1.14 -0.86
C GLU A 116 2.12 -0.36 -0.81
N THR A 117 2.24 0.73 -1.56
CA THR A 117 3.55 1.33 -1.83
C THR A 117 3.75 2.62 -1.05
N GLY A 118 4.87 2.69 -0.33
CA GLY A 118 5.46 3.94 0.14
C GLY A 118 6.46 4.39 -0.91
N TYR A 119 6.44 5.66 -1.29
CA TYR A 119 7.39 6.17 -2.28
C TYR A 119 8.36 7.12 -1.62
N HIS A 120 9.62 7.09 -2.02
CA HIS A 120 10.59 8.10 -1.63
C HIS A 120 10.93 9.00 -2.82
N ASP A 121 11.26 10.25 -2.53
CA ASP A 121 11.90 11.14 -3.48
C ASP A 121 13.33 10.66 -3.73
N HIS A 122 13.74 10.54 -5.00
CA HIS A 122 15.03 9.94 -5.34
C HIS A 122 16.21 10.80 -4.88
N ASP A 123 16.07 12.12 -4.93
CA ASP A 123 17.17 13.06 -4.66
C ASP A 123 17.32 13.31 -3.16
N THR A 124 16.19 13.52 -2.46
CA THR A 124 16.18 13.89 -1.04
C THR A 124 16.04 12.69 -0.12
N GLY A 125 15.59 11.53 -0.63
CA GLY A 125 15.26 10.37 0.18
C GLY A 125 14.02 10.55 1.05
N ALA A 126 13.27 11.65 0.90
CA ALA A 126 12.09 11.91 1.73
C ALA A 126 10.93 10.96 1.38
N LEU A 127 10.27 10.40 2.40
CA LEU A 127 9.06 9.62 2.26
C LEU A 127 7.91 10.51 1.77
N ARG A 128 7.35 10.15 0.62
CA ARG A 128 6.16 10.77 0.04
C ARG A 128 4.91 10.17 0.67
N LEU A 129 4.25 10.98 1.49
CA LEU A 129 2.93 10.67 2.04
C LEU A 129 1.87 11.07 1.00
N LEU A 130 1.50 10.12 0.15
CA LEU A 130 0.48 10.32 -0.87
C LEU A 130 -0.89 10.10 -0.25
N ALA A 131 -1.68 11.15 -0.16
CA ALA A 131 -2.96 11.11 0.51
C ALA A 131 -3.97 12.07 -0.14
N ARG A 132 -5.23 11.63 -0.24
CA ARG A 132 -6.30 12.42 -0.87
C ARG A 132 -7.66 11.93 -0.42
N VAL A 133 -8.66 12.78 -0.61
CA VAL A 133 -10.06 12.36 -0.66
C VAL A 133 -10.46 12.21 -2.14
N ILE A 134 -11.17 11.14 -2.49
CA ILE A 134 -11.67 10.95 -3.85
C ILE A 134 -12.78 11.97 -4.12
N GLY A 135 -12.67 12.72 -5.22
CA GLY A 135 -13.70 13.67 -5.64
C GLY A 135 -14.86 13.01 -6.39
N ALA A 136 -15.51 13.76 -7.28
CA ALA A 136 -16.67 13.29 -8.03
C ALA A 136 -16.37 12.09 -8.96
N GLY A 137 -15.09 11.87 -9.27
CA GLY A 137 -14.60 10.70 -9.99
C GLY A 137 -13.25 10.25 -9.46
N ALA A 138 -12.89 9.01 -9.77
CA ALA A 138 -11.68 8.37 -9.26
C ALA A 138 -10.35 9.02 -9.68
N ASP A 139 -10.35 9.95 -10.63
CA ASP A 139 -9.15 10.73 -10.99
C ASP A 139 -9.13 12.12 -10.33
N VAL A 140 -10.24 12.54 -9.71
CA VAL A 140 -10.34 13.83 -9.02
C VAL A 140 -9.78 13.68 -7.61
N SER A 141 -8.68 14.37 -7.33
CA SER A 141 -8.04 14.36 -6.00
C SER A 141 -8.45 15.61 -5.23
N LEU A 142 -9.25 15.45 -4.18
CA LEU A 142 -9.54 16.50 -3.21
C LEU A 142 -8.48 16.50 -2.10
N ALA A 143 -8.35 17.65 -1.43
CA ALA A 143 -7.45 17.80 -0.30
C ALA A 143 -7.80 16.81 0.83
N PRO A 144 -6.81 16.35 1.61
CA PRO A 144 -7.07 15.65 2.86
C PRO A 144 -8.08 16.42 3.72
N ASP A 145 -9.09 15.72 4.22
CA ASP A 145 -10.00 16.28 5.21
C ASP A 145 -9.33 16.33 6.60
N ALA A 146 -10.03 16.82 7.62
CA ALA A 146 -9.45 16.99 8.96
C ALA A 146 -8.89 15.67 9.54
N VAL A 147 -9.58 14.55 9.32
CA VAL A 147 -9.15 13.22 9.78
C VAL A 147 -7.86 12.81 9.08
N LEU A 148 -7.81 12.93 7.76
CA LEU A 148 -6.62 12.55 6.99
C LEU A 148 -5.45 13.51 7.24
N ALA A 149 -5.72 14.81 7.46
CA ALA A 149 -4.70 15.80 7.79
C ALA A 149 -4.03 15.51 9.14
N GLU A 150 -4.82 15.17 10.18
CA GLU A 150 -4.29 14.79 11.49
C GLU A 150 -3.45 13.51 11.41
N LEU A 151 -3.92 12.50 10.67
CA LEU A 151 -3.15 11.28 10.42
C LEU A 151 -1.82 11.59 9.73
N LEU A 152 -1.82 12.48 8.73
CA LEU A 152 -0.59 12.89 8.04
C LEU A 152 0.39 13.57 9.00
N ASP A 153 -0.06 14.42 9.92
CA ASP A 153 0.82 15.02 10.92
C ASP A 153 1.47 13.97 11.84
N GLY A 154 0.69 13.00 12.30
CA GLY A 154 1.22 11.88 13.09
C GLY A 154 2.25 11.07 12.31
N LEU A 155 1.98 10.75 11.03
CA LEU A 155 2.90 10.01 10.17
C LEU A 155 4.21 10.78 9.93
N ARG A 156 4.15 12.12 9.81
CA ARG A 156 5.34 12.98 9.70
C ARG A 156 6.19 12.93 10.96
N ILE A 157 5.56 13.03 12.14
CA ILE A 157 6.26 12.98 13.42
C ILE A 157 6.92 11.61 13.61
N LEU A 158 6.21 10.53 13.31
CA LEU A 158 6.72 9.16 13.42
C LEU A 158 7.87 8.89 12.43
N ALA A 159 7.75 9.34 11.19
CA ALA A 159 8.85 9.23 10.24
C ALA A 159 10.08 10.03 10.71
N ALA A 160 9.87 11.26 11.22
CA ALA A 160 10.95 12.09 11.74
C ALA A 160 11.65 11.46 12.95
N SER A 161 10.93 10.79 13.85
CA SER A 161 11.56 10.08 14.98
C SER A 161 12.40 8.87 14.54
N ALA A 162 12.11 8.30 13.37
CA ALA A 162 12.93 7.30 12.71
C ALA A 162 14.03 7.88 11.78
N GLY A 163 14.24 9.20 11.81
CA GLY A 163 15.23 9.88 10.96
C GLY A 163 14.84 9.97 9.48
N VAL A 164 13.56 9.75 9.14
CA VAL A 164 13.04 9.78 7.77
C VAL A 164 12.30 11.11 7.55
N ALA A 165 12.85 11.95 6.66
CA ALA A 165 12.15 13.16 6.22
C ALA A 165 10.90 12.80 5.41
N THR A 166 9.89 13.67 5.41
CA THR A 166 8.63 13.43 4.69
C THR A 166 8.21 14.61 3.83
N ARG A 167 7.48 14.32 2.75
CA ARG A 167 6.77 15.30 1.92
C ARG A 167 5.37 14.77 1.65
N ALA A 168 4.33 15.59 1.83
CA ALA A 168 2.97 15.18 1.45
C ALA A 168 2.64 15.60 0.02
N GLU A 169 1.87 14.76 -0.67
CA GLU A 169 1.33 15.08 -2.00
C GLU A 169 -0.15 14.70 -2.07
N GLN A 170 -0.96 15.61 -2.61
CA GLN A 170 -2.38 15.39 -2.86
C GLN A 170 -2.59 14.72 -4.22
N ARG A 171 -2.32 13.42 -4.29
CA ARG A 171 -2.57 12.63 -5.50
C ARG A 171 -2.74 11.14 -5.18
N GLY A 172 -3.33 10.43 -6.12
CA GLY A 172 -3.34 8.96 -6.12
C GLY A 172 -2.16 8.42 -6.90
N LEU A 173 -1.98 7.10 -6.84
CA LEU A 173 -0.98 6.41 -7.67
C LEU A 173 -1.60 5.98 -8.99
N ASN A 174 -0.96 6.36 -10.10
CA ASN A 174 -1.28 5.80 -11.40
C ASN A 174 -0.29 4.66 -11.69
N LYS A 175 -0.70 3.44 -11.34
CA LYS A 175 0.17 2.25 -11.40
C LYS A 175 0.05 1.43 -12.69
N SER A 176 -0.99 1.67 -13.48
CA SER A 176 -1.20 0.92 -14.72
C SER A 176 -0.72 1.68 -15.94
N VAL A 177 0.03 0.99 -16.81
CA VAL A 177 0.34 1.44 -18.17
C VAL A 177 -0.86 1.34 -19.13
N VAL A 178 -1.98 0.75 -18.68
CA VAL A 178 -3.20 0.55 -19.47
C VAL A 178 -4.18 1.71 -19.27
N ALA A 179 -4.91 2.04 -20.33
CA ALA A 179 -5.99 3.02 -20.29
C ALA A 179 -6.97 2.72 -19.13
N GLY A 180 -7.25 3.73 -18.29
CA GLY A 180 -8.12 3.64 -17.11
C GLY A 180 -7.39 3.39 -15.78
N GLY A 181 -6.06 3.30 -15.76
CA GLY A 181 -5.27 3.32 -14.52
C GLY A 181 -5.40 2.06 -13.64
N CYS A 182 -4.87 2.17 -12.41
CA CYS A 182 -4.95 1.11 -11.40
C CYS A 182 -6.42 0.81 -11.06
N PRO A 183 -6.91 -0.43 -11.21
CA PRO A 183 -8.33 -0.70 -11.03
C PRO A 183 -8.82 -0.50 -9.59
N PHE A 184 -7.94 -0.64 -8.59
CA PHE A 184 -8.28 -0.31 -7.21
C PHE A 184 -8.62 1.18 -7.07
N ASN A 185 -7.70 2.05 -7.47
CA ASN A 185 -7.89 3.50 -7.41
C ASN A 185 -9.09 3.95 -8.23
N HIS A 186 -9.29 3.37 -9.42
CA HIS A 186 -10.43 3.69 -10.29
C HIS A 186 -11.79 3.28 -9.68
N SER A 187 -11.81 2.28 -8.80
CA SER A 187 -13.05 1.78 -8.20
C SER A 187 -13.41 2.46 -6.88
N LEU A 188 -12.53 3.33 -6.34
CA LEU A 188 -12.79 4.00 -5.07
C LEU A 188 -13.97 4.97 -5.19
N PRO A 189 -14.94 4.93 -4.24
CA PRO A 189 -16.11 5.78 -4.31
C PRO A 189 -15.78 7.25 -3.98
N PRO A 190 -16.57 8.22 -4.48
CA PRO A 190 -16.48 9.61 -4.04
C PRO A 190 -16.52 9.74 -2.52
N GLY A 191 -15.64 10.59 -1.98
CA GLY A 191 -15.49 10.79 -0.53
C GLY A 191 -14.58 9.78 0.16
N ALA A 192 -14.11 8.73 -0.52
CA ALA A 192 -13.16 7.79 0.08
C ALA A 192 -11.84 8.48 0.46
N ARG A 193 -11.31 8.17 1.64
CA ARG A 193 -9.96 8.59 2.05
C ARG A 193 -8.94 7.58 1.56
N TYR A 194 -7.93 8.06 0.86
CA TYR A 194 -6.85 7.25 0.30
C TYR A 194 -5.52 7.62 0.93
N LEU A 195 -4.70 6.60 1.23
CA LEU A 195 -3.32 6.74 1.69
C LEU A 195 -2.44 5.69 1.00
N ALA A 196 -1.27 6.08 0.50
CA ALA A 196 -0.25 5.13 0.07
C ALA A 196 0.85 5.01 1.14
N LEU A 197 1.17 3.77 1.55
CA LEU A 197 2.13 3.51 2.62
C LEU A 197 2.79 2.13 2.46
N GLY A 198 4.11 2.08 2.56
CA GLY A 198 4.89 0.85 2.38
C GLY A 198 6.32 1.01 2.87
N VAL A 199 7.16 0.03 2.55
CA VAL A 199 8.51 -0.16 3.13
C VAL A 199 9.66 0.26 2.23
N ASN A 200 9.36 0.86 1.07
CA ASN A 200 10.38 1.18 0.08
C ASN A 200 11.18 2.41 0.52
N ASP A 201 12.39 2.56 -0.03
CA ASP A 201 13.22 3.76 0.10
C ASP A 201 13.66 4.27 -1.28
N SER A 202 14.48 5.33 -1.33
CA SER A 202 14.99 5.88 -2.59
C SER A 202 15.92 4.94 -3.37
N HIS A 203 16.36 3.85 -2.75
CA HIS A 203 17.28 2.85 -3.31
C HIS A 203 16.57 1.54 -3.69
N ALA A 204 15.24 1.50 -3.62
CA ALA A 204 14.49 0.26 -3.81
C ALA A 204 14.59 -0.33 -5.22
N ARG A 205 14.85 0.49 -6.24
CA ARG A 205 15.08 0.06 -7.63
C ARG A 205 13.97 -0.83 -8.21
N ILE A 206 12.71 -0.45 -7.97
CA ILE A 206 11.51 -1.11 -8.50
C ILE A 206 11.66 -1.34 -10.02
N HIS A 207 11.31 -2.55 -10.47
CA HIS A 207 11.42 -3.04 -11.86
C HIS A 207 12.84 -3.10 -12.44
N ALA A 208 13.85 -2.55 -11.77
CA ALA A 208 15.25 -2.61 -12.19
C ALA A 208 15.97 -3.85 -11.63
N HIS A 209 17.27 -3.95 -11.96
CA HIS A 209 18.17 -4.97 -11.41
C HIS A 209 18.58 -4.62 -9.97
N ASP A 210 18.84 -5.64 -9.17
CA ASP A 210 19.17 -5.50 -7.76
C ASP A 210 18.12 -4.66 -7.00
N GLU A 211 16.84 -4.92 -7.31
CA GLU A 211 15.70 -4.43 -6.53
C GLU A 211 15.88 -4.87 -5.06
N SER A 212 15.62 -3.95 -4.13
CA SER A 212 15.95 -4.18 -2.73
C SER A 212 15.06 -3.44 -1.75
N LEU A 213 15.08 -3.89 -0.49
CA LEU A 213 14.48 -3.18 0.63
C LEU A 213 15.45 -3.06 1.80
N PRO A 214 15.40 -1.97 2.57
CA PRO A 214 16.06 -1.89 3.85
C PRO A 214 15.26 -2.66 4.94
N PRO A 215 15.88 -3.55 5.73
CA PRO A 215 15.22 -4.25 6.83
C PRO A 215 14.58 -3.32 7.87
N TRP A 216 15.23 -2.19 8.18
CA TRP A 216 14.75 -1.23 9.18
C TRP A 216 13.37 -0.65 8.87
N ALA A 217 12.97 -0.59 7.59
CA ALA A 217 11.70 -0.01 7.19
C ALA A 217 10.49 -0.86 7.63
N PHE A 218 10.68 -2.14 7.95
CA PHE A 218 9.61 -2.99 8.44
C PHE A 218 9.07 -2.48 9.78
N GLU A 219 9.95 -2.14 10.72
CA GLU A 219 9.56 -1.62 12.04
C GLU A 219 8.83 -0.28 11.92
N LEU A 220 9.38 0.66 11.13
CA LEU A 220 8.71 1.92 10.85
C LEU A 220 7.32 1.69 10.24
N HIS A 221 7.20 0.76 9.28
CA HIS A 221 5.92 0.45 8.65
C HIS A 221 4.89 -0.15 9.61
N ARG A 222 5.32 -1.02 10.55
CA ARG A 222 4.45 -1.51 11.62
C ARG A 222 3.91 -0.36 12.45
N ASP A 223 4.79 0.56 12.86
CA ASP A 223 4.39 1.69 13.72
C ASP A 223 3.46 2.66 12.96
N GLN A 224 3.72 2.89 11.68
CA GLN A 224 2.85 3.68 10.82
C GLN A 224 1.48 3.02 10.67
N LEU A 225 1.42 1.69 10.48
CA LEU A 225 0.16 0.97 10.36
C LEU A 225 -0.64 0.98 11.67
N ALA A 226 0.05 0.88 12.82
CA ALA A 226 -0.57 1.02 14.14
C ALA A 226 -1.19 2.41 14.33
N LEU A 227 -0.44 3.47 14.00
CA LEU A 227 -0.93 4.85 14.05
C LEU A 227 -2.15 5.06 13.14
N VAL A 228 -2.14 4.48 11.94
CA VAL A 228 -3.28 4.51 11.02
C VAL A 228 -4.51 3.87 11.66
N PHE A 229 -4.36 2.70 12.28
CA PHE A 229 -5.47 2.00 12.94
C PHE A 229 -6.05 2.81 14.10
N ASP A 230 -5.20 3.38 14.95
CA ASP A 230 -5.65 4.25 16.04
C ASP A 230 -6.35 5.50 15.53
N SER A 231 -5.84 6.12 14.46
CA SER A 231 -6.48 7.28 13.84
C SER A 231 -7.88 6.96 13.30
N VAL A 232 -8.05 5.81 12.66
CA VAL A 232 -9.36 5.35 12.18
C VAL A 232 -10.31 5.08 13.35
N GLY A 233 -9.82 4.40 14.39
CA GLY A 233 -10.61 4.13 15.60
C GLY A 233 -11.12 5.41 16.26
N ARG A 234 -10.22 6.36 16.53
CA ARG A 234 -10.57 7.66 17.15
C ARG A 234 -11.55 8.46 16.31
N ALA A 235 -11.31 8.54 15.00
CA ALA A 235 -12.20 9.28 14.10
C ALA A 235 -13.61 8.67 14.07
N ARG A 236 -13.72 7.34 14.23
CA ARG A 236 -15.01 6.67 14.20
C ARG A 236 -15.76 6.74 15.52
N GLU A 237 -15.04 6.69 16.64
CA GLU A 237 -15.59 6.95 17.97
C GLU A 237 -16.10 8.40 18.10
N ALA A 238 -15.38 9.38 17.55
CA ALA A 238 -15.81 10.78 17.56
C ALA A 238 -17.05 11.08 16.71
N ALA A 239 -17.39 10.18 15.78
CA ALA A 239 -18.54 10.30 14.89
C ALA A 239 -19.77 9.51 15.36
N ALA A 240 -19.65 8.73 16.44
CA ALA A 240 -20.71 7.89 17.02
C ALA A 240 -21.44 8.63 18.15
#